data_AF-A0A2A2WU12-F1
#
_entry.id   AF-A0A2A2WU12-F1
#
_cell.length_a   1.000
_cell.length_b   1.000
_cell.length_c   1.000
_cell.angle_alpha   90.00
_cell.angle_beta   90.00
_cell.angle_gamma   90.00
#
_symmetry.space_group_name_H-M   'P 1'
#
loop_
_entity.id
_entity.type
_entity.pdbx_description
1 polymer ?
#
loop_
_entity_poly.entity_id
_entity_poly.type
_entity_poly.pdbx_seq_one_letter_code
_entity_poly.pdbx_strand_id
1 'polypeptide(L)'
;MLHGERKLGAHLYWELNRANLQLTTADGTAVGIVARQVVEVVECEPEKHDGRYRVSTRAYEYSLALDGEDQFRFDWHPDGRSTEGRPHIHTPPGMRRHWIGGRQTFEDFVENCIEVGVTPARDDYRDVLEVSRSTHKLYRSWS
;
A
#
# COMPACT_ATOMS: atom_id res chain seq x y z
N MET A 1 -2.92 -6.49 -11.09
CA MET A 1 -2.60 -7.91 -11.42
C MET A 1 -1.32 -8.29 -10.69
N LEU A 2 -1.18 -9.53 -10.21
CA LEU A 2 0.06 -10.00 -9.57
C LEU A 2 1.03 -10.51 -10.64
N HIS A 3 2.23 -9.97 -10.68
CA HIS A 3 3.27 -10.23 -11.67
C HIS A 3 4.41 -11.06 -11.07
N GLY A 4 4.91 -12.05 -11.83
CA GLY A 4 6.02 -12.93 -11.46
C GLY A 4 5.63 -14.41 -11.45
N GLU A 5 6.63 -15.28 -11.27
CA GLU A 5 6.45 -16.73 -11.21
C GLU A 5 5.97 -17.16 -9.81
N ARG A 6 4.86 -17.89 -9.74
CA ARG A 6 4.24 -18.30 -8.48
C ARG A 6 4.91 -19.56 -7.91
N LYS A 7 6.06 -19.39 -7.26
CA LYS A 7 6.79 -20.46 -6.55
C LYS A 7 7.29 -19.99 -5.19
N LEU A 8 7.58 -20.93 -4.30
CA LEU A 8 8.17 -20.64 -2.99
C LEU A 8 9.45 -19.81 -3.12
N GLY A 9 9.59 -18.76 -2.31
CA GLY A 9 10.72 -17.82 -2.35
C GLY A 9 10.67 -16.83 -3.51
N ALA A 10 9.66 -16.89 -4.39
CA ALA A 10 9.55 -15.93 -5.48
C ALA A 10 9.09 -14.56 -4.98
N HIS A 11 9.76 -13.51 -5.47
CA HIS A 11 9.30 -12.14 -5.33
C HIS A 11 8.30 -11.83 -6.44
N LEU A 12 7.09 -11.51 -6.03
CA LEU A 12 5.99 -11.07 -6.87
C LEU A 12 5.72 -9.60 -6.59
N TYR A 13 5.03 -8.92 -7.50
CA TYR A 13 4.54 -7.57 -7.21
C TYR A 13 3.19 -7.33 -7.88
N TRP A 14 2.41 -6.44 -7.29
CA TRP A 14 1.28 -5.84 -7.96
C TRP A 14 1.46 -4.33 -7.98
N GLU A 15 0.84 -3.70 -8.97
CA GLU A 15 0.80 -2.25 -9.08
C GLU A 15 -0.60 -1.79 -9.53
N LEU A 16 -0.97 -0.62 -9.04
CA LEU A 16 -2.13 0.15 -9.42
C LEU A 16 -1.65 1.37 -10.21
N ASN A 17 -2.45 1.75 -11.21
CA ASN A 17 -2.21 2.89 -12.10
C ASN A 17 -1.17 2.69 -13.24
N ARG A 18 -0.88 1.45 -13.64
CA ARG A 18 -0.19 1.18 -14.93
C ARG A 18 -1.01 1.62 -16.16
N ALA A 19 -2.32 1.85 -15.97
CA ALA A 19 -3.29 2.14 -17.03
C ALA A 19 -3.81 3.58 -17.02
N ASN A 20 -3.15 4.51 -16.31
CA ASN A 20 -3.58 5.92 -16.19
C ASN A 20 -5.03 6.06 -15.69
N LEU A 21 -5.35 5.46 -14.54
CA LEU A 21 -6.56 5.74 -13.78
C LEU A 21 -6.67 7.25 -13.56
N GLN A 22 -7.67 7.84 -14.20
CA GLN A 22 -8.09 9.21 -13.97
C GLN A 22 -9.15 9.18 -12.88
N LEU A 23 -8.83 9.76 -11.74
CA LEU A 23 -9.74 9.90 -10.61
C LEU A 23 -9.99 11.38 -10.40
N THR A 24 -11.19 11.73 -9.93
CA THR A 24 -11.53 13.11 -9.55
C THR A 24 -12.26 13.10 -8.21
N THR A 25 -12.02 14.13 -7.40
CA THR A 25 -12.85 14.43 -6.23
C THR A 25 -14.23 14.97 -6.68
N ALA A 26 -15.15 15.15 -5.72
CA ALA A 26 -16.48 15.69 -5.99
C ALA A 26 -16.47 17.14 -6.53
N ASP A 27 -15.47 17.94 -6.18
CA ASP A 27 -15.27 19.32 -6.67
C ASP A 27 -14.44 19.39 -7.97
N GLY A 28 -14.04 18.24 -8.52
CA GLY A 28 -13.38 18.15 -9.83
C GLY A 28 -11.86 18.22 -9.80
N THR A 29 -11.22 18.26 -8.62
CA THR A 29 -9.76 18.14 -8.46
C THR A 29 -9.28 16.82 -9.04
N ALA A 30 -8.21 16.87 -9.84
CA ALA A 30 -7.59 15.69 -10.42
C ALA A 30 -6.84 14.89 -9.34
N VAL A 31 -7.05 13.58 -9.30
CA VAL A 31 -6.47 12.69 -8.29
C VAL A 31 -5.49 11.74 -8.97
N GLY A 32 -4.21 11.85 -8.61
CA GLY A 32 -3.15 10.95 -9.02
C GLY A 32 -2.83 9.94 -7.91
N ILE A 33 -3.12 8.66 -8.12
CA ILE A 33 -2.78 7.59 -7.18
C ILE A 33 -1.78 6.64 -7.83
N VAL A 34 -0.66 6.37 -7.16
CA VAL A 34 0.23 5.26 -7.51
C VAL A 34 0.32 4.33 -6.32
N ALA A 35 0.18 3.03 -6.55
CA ALA A 35 0.44 2.05 -5.51
C ALA A 35 1.15 0.84 -6.08
N ARG A 36 2.21 0.42 -5.39
CA ARG A 36 2.98 -0.77 -5.74
C ARG A 36 3.33 -1.50 -4.46
N GLN A 37 3.25 -2.82 -4.49
CA GLN A 37 3.65 -3.66 -3.38
C GLN A 37 4.42 -4.87 -3.91
N VAL A 38 5.56 -5.16 -3.28
CA VAL A 38 6.35 -6.37 -3.51
C VAL A 38 6.03 -7.36 -2.40
N VAL A 39 5.78 -8.60 -2.77
CA VAL A 39 5.47 -9.69 -1.86
C VAL A 39 6.36 -10.90 -2.17
N GLU A 40 6.61 -11.72 -1.17
CA GLU A 40 7.29 -13.01 -1.32
C GLU A 40 6.34 -14.14 -0.97
N VAL A 41 6.34 -15.22 -1.76
CA VAL A 41 5.65 -16.46 -1.40
C VAL A 41 6.48 -17.20 -0.34
N VAL A 42 5.93 -17.37 0.86
CA VAL A 42 6.59 -18.04 1.99
C VAL A 42 5.75 -19.22 2.49
N GLU A 43 6.38 -20.14 3.20
CA GLU A 43 5.64 -21.22 3.88
C GLU A 43 4.79 -20.66 5.03
N CYS A 44 3.63 -21.27 5.23
CA CYS A 44 2.78 -20.98 6.37
C CYS A 44 3.30 -21.65 7.64
N GLU A 45 3.12 -20.98 8.78
CA GLU A 45 3.10 -21.62 10.09
C GLU A 45 1.73 -22.31 10.25
N PRO A 46 1.64 -23.65 10.19
CA PRO A 46 0.36 -24.35 10.15
C PRO A 46 -0.46 -24.15 11.43
N GLU A 47 0.17 -23.74 12.53
CA GLU A 47 -0.52 -23.40 13.78
C GLU A 47 -1.23 -22.03 13.74
N LYS A 48 -0.91 -21.17 12.75
CA LYS A 48 -1.41 -19.78 12.66
C LYS A 48 -2.18 -19.47 11.39
N HIS A 49 -1.96 -20.23 10.31
CA HIS A 49 -2.48 -19.92 8.99
C HIS A 49 -3.03 -21.17 8.30
N ASP A 50 -4.13 -20.98 7.57
CA ASP A 50 -4.67 -22.01 6.70
C ASP A 50 -3.82 -22.13 5.41
N GLY A 51 -3.64 -23.37 4.94
CA GLY A 51 -2.92 -23.67 3.72
C GLY A 51 -1.39 -23.76 3.88
N ARG A 52 -0.72 -24.18 2.81
CA ARG A 52 0.73 -24.45 2.81
C ARG A 52 1.58 -23.21 2.59
N TYR A 53 1.06 -22.23 1.88
CA TYR A 53 1.80 -21.04 1.43
C TYR A 53 0.99 -19.77 1.68
N ARG A 54 1.69 -18.69 2.02
CA ARG A 54 1.14 -17.33 2.11
C ARG A 54 2.04 -16.35 1.39
N VAL A 55 1.55 -15.14 1.22
CA VAL A 55 2.38 -14.01 0.77
C VAL A 55 2.80 -13.16 1.97
N SER A 56 4.05 -12.72 1.98
CA SER A 56 4.57 -11.76 2.94
C SER A 56 5.02 -10.51 2.21
N THR A 57 4.54 -9.34 2.60
CA THR A 57 4.98 -8.09 2.00
C THR A 57 6.47 -7.84 2.31
N ARG A 58 7.19 -7.35 1.31
CA ARG A 58 8.64 -7.07 1.35
C ARG A 58 8.96 -5.62 1.07
N ALA A 59 8.13 -4.95 0.29
CA ALA A 59 8.24 -3.53 0.05
C ALA A 59 6.88 -2.96 -0.38
N TYR A 60 6.70 -1.66 -0.24
CA TYR A 60 5.62 -0.92 -0.87
C TYR A 60 6.02 0.52 -1.17
N GLU A 61 5.32 1.09 -2.14
CA GLU A 61 5.40 2.49 -2.54
C GLU A 61 3.96 2.93 -2.86
N TYR A 62 3.39 3.80 -2.04
CA TYR A 62 2.05 4.35 -2.25
C TYR A 62 2.14 5.87 -2.25
N SER A 63 1.58 6.53 -3.26
CA SER A 63 1.58 7.99 -3.36
C SER A 63 0.25 8.54 -3.83
N LEU A 64 -0.07 9.71 -3.29
CA LEU A 64 -1.22 10.50 -3.69
C LEU A 64 -0.77 11.90 -4.11
N ALA A 65 -1.27 12.35 -5.24
CA ALA A 65 -1.18 13.73 -5.72
C ALA A 65 -2.57 14.29 -6.01
N LEU A 66 -2.78 15.58 -5.75
CA LEU A 66 -3.97 16.35 -6.08
C LEU A 66 -3.58 17.49 -7.01
N ASP A 67 -4.21 17.59 -8.18
CA ASP A 67 -3.84 18.53 -9.26
C ASP A 67 -2.34 18.49 -9.63
N GLY A 68 -1.73 17.31 -9.51
CA GLY A 68 -0.30 17.11 -9.79
C GLY A 68 0.63 17.43 -8.62
N GLU A 69 0.11 17.94 -7.50
CA GLU A 69 0.87 18.25 -6.30
C GLU A 69 0.83 17.07 -5.31
N ASP A 70 2.00 16.54 -4.95
CA ASP A 70 2.12 15.45 -3.98
C ASP A 70 1.52 15.84 -2.63
N GLN A 71 0.64 14.99 -2.09
CA GLN A 71 0.04 15.16 -0.76
C GLN A 71 0.78 14.33 0.29
N PHE A 72 1.08 13.07 -0.04
CA PHE A 72 1.91 12.21 0.78
C PHE A 72 2.39 11.00 -0.01
N ARG A 73 3.45 10.37 0.50
CA ARG A 73 3.96 9.10 0.00
C ARG A 73 4.34 8.19 1.16
N PHE A 74 3.80 6.98 1.18
CA PHE A 74 4.22 5.91 2.08
C PHE A 74 5.22 5.01 1.38
N ASP A 75 6.40 4.86 1.97
CA ASP A 75 7.47 4.05 1.42
C ASP A 75 7.98 3.04 2.43
N TRP A 76 8.28 1.85 1.92
CA TRP A 76 9.10 0.87 2.60
C TRP A 76 9.83 0.03 1.55
N HIS A 77 11.14 0.21 1.43
CA HIS A 77 11.98 -0.49 0.46
C HIS A 77 13.31 -0.90 1.12
N PRO A 78 13.32 -1.97 1.95
CA PRO A 78 14.47 -2.33 2.77
C PRO A 78 15.72 -2.70 1.96
N ASP A 79 15.52 -3.26 0.77
CA ASP A 79 16.60 -3.65 -0.17
C ASP A 79 16.84 -2.59 -1.26
N GLY A 80 16.25 -1.39 -1.10
CA GLY A 80 16.39 -0.28 -2.03
C GLY A 80 17.75 0.43 -1.94
N ARG A 81 17.99 1.39 -2.84
CA ARG A 81 19.21 2.22 -2.85
C ARG A 81 19.18 3.40 -1.86
N SER A 82 18.07 3.61 -1.15
CA SER A 82 17.95 4.68 -0.15
C SER A 82 18.76 4.34 1.11
N THR A 83 19.23 5.37 1.80
CA THR A 83 19.86 5.21 3.13
C THR A 83 18.85 4.89 4.23
N GLU A 84 17.54 5.02 3.96
CA GLU A 84 16.47 4.66 4.89
C GLU A 84 15.68 3.44 4.38
N GLY A 85 15.85 2.31 5.06
CA GLY A 85 15.17 1.05 4.74
C GLY A 85 13.94 0.77 5.63
N ARG A 86 13.71 1.56 6.68
CA ARG A 86 12.53 1.43 7.54
C ARG A 86 11.30 2.03 6.87
N PRO A 87 10.08 1.62 7.26
CA PRO A 87 8.86 2.28 6.81
C PRO A 87 8.86 3.76 7.16
N HIS A 88 8.46 4.60 6.20
CA HIS A 88 8.42 6.04 6.39
C HIS A 88 7.35 6.70 5.50
N ILE A 89 7.02 7.94 5.84
CA ILE A 89 6.15 8.82 5.06
C ILE A 89 6.95 10.05 4.59
N HIS A 90 6.65 10.53 3.39
CA HIS A 90 7.01 11.85 2.89
C HIS A 90 5.75 12.71 2.79
N THR A 91 5.82 13.96 3.23
CA THR A 91 4.70 14.91 3.18
C THR A 91 5.22 16.31 2.84
N PRO A 92 4.43 17.15 2.16
CA PRO A 92 4.74 18.56 2.00
C PRO A 92 4.96 19.28 3.34
N PRO A 93 5.77 20.35 3.36
CA PRO A 93 6.63 20.82 2.26
C PRO A 93 7.91 19.98 2.07
N GLY A 94 8.10 18.92 2.86
CA GLY A 94 9.34 18.15 2.97
C GLY A 94 9.30 16.80 2.25
N MET A 95 9.03 16.78 0.93
CA MET A 95 8.94 15.53 0.16
C MET A 95 10.25 14.73 0.04
N ARG A 96 11.37 15.24 0.56
CA ARG A 96 12.65 14.54 0.67
C ARG A 96 12.93 14.00 2.08
N ARG A 97 12.07 14.33 3.04
CA ARG A 97 12.28 13.99 4.45
C ARG A 97 11.59 12.67 4.75
N HIS A 98 12.36 11.71 5.23
CA HIS A 98 11.85 10.46 5.76
C HIS A 98 11.31 10.67 7.17
N TRP A 99 9.99 10.60 7.33
CA TRP A 99 9.36 10.51 8.64
C TRP A 99 9.12 9.06 8.99
N ILE A 100 9.99 8.50 9.84
CA ILE A 100 9.97 7.08 10.19
C ILE A 100 8.68 6.74 10.95
N GLY A 101 8.03 5.65 10.55
CA GLY A 101 6.79 5.18 11.14
C GLY A 101 6.67 3.66 11.12
N GLY A 102 5.46 3.17 11.40
CA GLY A 102 5.11 1.77 11.25
C GLY A 102 4.86 1.40 9.79
N ARG A 103 4.86 0.09 9.50
CA ARG A 103 4.43 -0.43 8.19
C ARG A 103 2.97 -0.06 7.94
N GLN A 104 2.68 0.41 6.73
CA GLN A 104 1.35 0.79 6.28
C GLN A 104 0.77 -0.29 5.38
N THR A 105 -0.52 -0.58 5.57
CA THR A 105 -1.28 -1.43 4.65
C THR A 105 -1.75 -0.62 3.44
N PHE A 106 -2.26 -1.30 2.40
CA PHE A 106 -2.88 -0.59 1.29
C PHE A 106 -4.23 0.02 1.71
N GLU A 107 -4.91 -0.61 2.66
CA GLU A 107 -6.14 -0.11 3.28
C GLU A 107 -5.89 1.21 4.04
N ASP A 108 -4.77 1.32 4.77
CA ASP A 108 -4.37 2.58 5.42
C ASP A 108 -4.14 3.68 4.36
N PHE A 109 -3.49 3.34 3.24
CA PHE A 109 -3.31 4.28 2.14
C PHE A 109 -4.66 4.75 1.55
N VAL A 110 -5.59 3.83 1.27
CA VAL A 110 -6.93 4.18 0.75
C VAL A 110 -7.72 5.05 1.72
N GLU A 111 -7.68 4.75 3.02
CA GLU A 111 -8.33 5.57 4.03
C GLU A 111 -7.75 6.99 4.07
N ASN A 112 -6.41 7.13 4.05
CA ASN A 112 -5.75 8.44 3.98
C ASN A 112 -6.11 9.22 2.71
N CYS A 113 -6.26 8.56 1.56
CA CYS A 113 -6.76 9.22 0.35
C CYS A 113 -8.15 9.84 0.56
N ILE A 114 -9.04 9.12 1.25
CA ILE A 114 -10.40 9.60 1.53
C ILE A 114 -10.37 10.76 2.55
N GLU A 115 -9.52 10.68 3.57
CA GLU A 115 -9.35 11.74 4.56
C GLU A 115 -8.91 13.07 3.95
N VAL A 116 -8.14 13.04 2.85
CA VAL A 116 -7.73 14.26 2.12
C VAL A 116 -8.69 14.67 1.00
N GLY A 117 -9.87 14.05 0.90
CA GLY A 117 -10.96 14.50 0.04
C GLY A 117 -11.27 13.62 -1.17
N VAL A 118 -10.58 12.50 -1.37
CA VAL A 118 -10.94 11.55 -2.44
C VAL A 118 -12.31 10.93 -2.13
N THR A 119 -13.22 11.01 -3.09
CA THR A 119 -14.59 10.51 -2.91
C THR A 119 -14.64 8.99 -3.15
N PRO A 120 -15.05 8.18 -2.16
CA PRO A 120 -15.21 6.74 -2.36
C PRO A 120 -16.39 6.49 -3.30
N ALA A 121 -16.23 5.53 -4.22
CA ALA A 121 -17.29 5.15 -5.18
C ALA A 121 -18.42 4.32 -4.55
N ARG A 122 -18.32 3.99 -3.26
CA ARG A 122 -19.22 3.07 -2.56
C ARG A 122 -19.51 3.58 -1.15
N ASP A 123 -20.76 3.45 -0.72
CA ASP A 123 -21.21 3.97 0.58
C ASP A 123 -20.73 3.09 1.75
N ASP A 124 -20.53 1.79 1.50
CA ASP A 124 -20.04 0.80 2.47
C ASP A 124 -18.50 0.73 2.55
N TYR A 125 -17.78 1.75 2.05
CA TYR A 125 -16.31 1.69 1.94
C TYR A 125 -15.62 1.44 3.28
N ARG A 126 -16.16 1.99 4.38
CA ARG A 126 -15.61 1.79 5.73
C ARG A 126 -15.68 0.33 6.16
N ASP A 127 -16.79 -0.34 5.89
CA ASP A 127 -16.96 -1.76 6.24
C ASP A 127 -16.01 -2.62 5.41
N VAL A 128 -15.84 -2.32 4.12
CA VAL A 128 -14.89 -3.03 3.26
C VAL A 128 -13.45 -2.86 3.73
N LEU A 129 -13.05 -1.62 4.08
CA LEU A 129 -11.72 -1.35 4.63
C LEU A 129 -11.50 -2.09 5.95
N GLU A 130 -12.49 -2.06 6.85
CA GLU A 130 -12.36 -2.71 8.16
C GLU A 130 -12.27 -4.23 8.05
N VAL A 131 -13.08 -4.87 7.20
CA VAL A 131 -13.00 -6.32 6.95
C VAL A 131 -11.63 -6.70 6.37
N SER A 132 -11.13 -5.91 5.42
CA SER A 132 -9.84 -6.16 4.77
C SER A 132 -8.68 -5.99 5.76
N ARG A 133 -8.70 -4.91 6.54
CA ARG A 133 -7.71 -4.60 7.58
C ARG A 133 -7.74 -5.63 8.71
N SER A 134 -8.92 -6.06 9.15
CA SER A 134 -9.07 -7.08 10.21
C SER A 134 -8.50 -8.43 9.77
N THR A 135 -8.73 -8.83 8.52
CA THR A 135 -8.12 -10.03 7.93
C THR A 135 -6.60 -9.91 7.90
N HIS A 136 -6.07 -8.76 7.48
CA HIS A 136 -4.63 -8.51 7.52
C HIS A 136 -4.08 -8.58 8.96
N LYS A 137 -4.72 -7.93 9.94
CA LYS A 137 -4.30 -7.95 11.35
C LYS A 137 -4.28 -9.37 11.93
N LEU A 138 -5.25 -10.20 11.57
CA LEU A 138 -5.33 -11.58 12.03
C LEU A 138 -4.15 -12.44 11.55
N TYR A 139 -3.72 -12.24 10.29
CA TYR A 139 -2.73 -13.10 9.64
C TYR A 139 -1.35 -12.46 9.42
N ARG A 140 -1.16 -11.18 9.72
CA ARG A 140 0.13 -10.52 9.53
C ARG A 140 1.15 -11.04 10.54
N SER A 141 2.38 -11.20 10.07
CA SER A 141 3.54 -11.47 10.94
C SER A 141 4.25 -10.19 11.38
N TRP A 142 3.60 -9.03 11.22
CA TRP A 142 4.15 -7.72 11.59
C TRP A 142 3.50 -7.26 12.89
N SER A 143 4.32 -6.84 13.85
CA SER A 143 3.89 -6.19 15.09
C SER A 143 3.74 -4.69 14.87
#